data_AF-A0A529VS85-F1
#
_entry.id   AF-A0A529VS85-F1
#
_cell.length_a   1.000
_cell.length_b   1.000
_cell.length_c   1.000
_cell.angle_alpha   90.00
_cell.angle_beta   90.00
_cell.angle_gamma   90.00
#
_symmetry.space_group_name_H-M   'P 1'
#
loop_
_entity.id
_entity.type
_entity.pdbx_description
1 polymer ?
#
loop_
_entity_poly.entity_id
_entity_poly.type
_entity_poly.pdbx_seq_one_letter_code
_entity_poly.pdbx_strand_id
1 'polypeptide(L)' 'IKTLPEQGVFMCHPGHVDDILRARDPMQGAREVEYAVLSSQDFGDILDKAGARVMDGGT' A
#
# COMPACT_ATOMS: atom_id res chain seq x y z
N ILE A 1 -17.09 -3.38 -9.76
CA ILE A 1 -16.07 -2.45 -10.27
C ILE A 1 -14.85 -3.28 -10.64
N LYS A 2 -14.30 -3.15 -11.86
CA LYS A 2 -13.15 -3.96 -12.33
C LYS A 2 -11.82 -3.18 -12.34
N THR A 3 -11.88 -1.86 -12.28
CA THR A 3 -10.71 -0.96 -12.30
C THR A 3 -10.99 0.26 -11.41
N LEU A 4 -9.92 0.89 -10.90
CA LEU A 4 -10.03 2.21 -10.27
C LEU A 4 -10.35 3.28 -11.32
N PRO A 5 -11.00 4.39 -10.92
CA PRO A 5 -11.13 5.56 -11.79
C PRO A 5 -9.76 6.18 -12.09
N GLU A 6 -9.71 7.04 -13.09
CA GLU A 6 -8.52 7.86 -13.36
C GLU A 6 -8.17 8.69 -12.11
N GLN A 7 -6.89 8.69 -11.72
CA GLN A 7 -6.42 9.30 -10.47
C GLN A 7 -7.13 8.75 -9.21
N GLY A 8 -7.59 7.50 -9.27
CA GLY A 8 -8.19 6.83 -8.13
C GLY A 8 -7.22 6.66 -6.97
N VAL A 9 -7.74 6.74 -5.75
CA VAL A 9 -6.96 6.56 -4.53
C VAL A 9 -7.12 5.14 -4.02
N PHE A 10 -5.99 4.50 -3.73
CA PHE A 10 -5.93 3.24 -2.99
C PHE A 10 -5.39 3.52 -1.59
N MET A 11 -6.20 3.22 -0.56
CA MET A 11 -5.82 3.43 0.83
C MET A 11 -5.13 2.18 1.39
N CYS A 12 -3.95 2.39 1.99
CA CYS A 12 -3.17 1.36 2.66
C CYS A 12 -2.55 1.94 3.94
N HIS A 13 -2.04 1.05 4.79
CA HIS A 13 -1.41 1.31 6.08
C HIS A 13 -0.04 0.61 6.21
N PRO A 14 0.87 0.70 5.21
CA PRO A 14 2.16 0.06 5.30
C PRO A 14 2.96 0.62 6.47
N GLY A 15 3.57 -0.27 7.26
CA GLY A 15 4.51 0.16 8.29
C GLY A 15 4.89 -0.95 9.26
N HIS A 16 5.86 -0.61 10.11
CA HIS A 16 6.33 -1.51 11.14
C HIS A 16 5.40 -1.56 12.34
N VAL A 17 5.40 -2.70 13.02
CA VAL A 17 4.54 -2.97 14.16
C VAL A 17 5.37 -3.03 15.44
N ASP A 18 5.18 -2.02 16.28
CA ASP A 18 5.77 -1.95 17.61
C ASP A 18 4.80 -2.43 18.72
N ASP A 19 5.28 -2.41 19.97
CA ASP A 19 4.49 -2.79 21.14
C ASP A 19 3.30 -1.84 21.36
N ILE A 20 3.47 -0.55 21.05
CA ILE A 20 2.44 0.47 21.24
C ILE A 20 1.27 0.20 20.30
N LEU A 21 1.55 -0.10 19.04
CA LEU A 21 0.54 -0.41 18.04
C LEU A 21 -0.13 -1.74 18.33
N ARG A 22 0.62 -2.77 18.73
CA ARG A 22 0.05 -4.07 19.16
C ARG A 22 -0.92 -3.94 20.32
N ALA A 23 -0.68 -3.01 21.25
CA ALA A 23 -1.58 -2.77 22.36
C ALA A 23 -2.88 -2.04 21.95
N ARG A 24 -2.88 -1.31 20.83
CA ARG A 24 -4.00 -0.44 20.40
C ARG A 24 -4.84 -1.02 19.28
N ASP A 25 -4.22 -1.78 18.38
CA ASP A 25 -4.84 -2.25 17.14
C ASP A 25 -4.67 -3.78 17.02
N PRO A 26 -5.73 -4.57 17.26
CA PRO A 26 -5.68 -6.03 17.12
C PRO A 26 -5.53 -6.47 15.65
N MET A 27 -5.73 -5.58 14.67
CA MET A 27 -5.64 -5.87 13.23
C MET A 27 -4.36 -5.29 12.60
N GLN A 28 -3.31 -5.08 13.40
CA GLN A 28 -2.05 -4.51 12.92
C GLN A 28 -1.28 -5.39 11.92
N GLY A 29 -1.53 -6.71 11.87
CA GLY A 29 -0.67 -7.65 11.16
C GLY A 29 -0.56 -7.41 9.66
N ALA A 30 -1.59 -6.80 9.05
CA ALA A 30 -1.58 -6.45 7.63
C ALA A 30 -0.54 -5.38 7.28
N ARG A 31 -0.12 -4.54 8.23
CA ARG A 31 0.74 -3.38 7.98
C ARG A 31 2.14 -3.77 7.50
N GLU A 32 2.73 -4.80 8.10
CA GLU A 32 4.04 -5.31 7.68
C GLU A 32 3.96 -6.00 6.30
N VAL A 33 2.83 -6.67 6.03
CA VAL A 33 2.58 -7.30 4.72
C VAL A 33 2.45 -6.24 3.63
N GLU A 34 1.64 -5.21 3.87
CA GLU A 34 1.49 -4.08 2.97
C GLU A 34 2.83 -3.36 2.75
N TYR A 35 3.62 -3.17 3.81
CA TYR A 35 4.95 -2.57 3.71
C TYR A 35 5.88 -3.41 2.83
N ALA A 36 5.94 -4.72 3.05
CA ALA A 36 6.78 -5.62 2.26
C ALA A 36 6.40 -5.62 0.77
N VAL A 37 5.10 -5.60 0.46
CA VAL A 37 4.64 -5.53 -0.93
C VAL A 37 4.94 -4.17 -1.55
N LEU A 38 4.51 -3.07 -0.92
CA LEU A 38 4.60 -1.74 -1.51
C LEU A 38 6.04 -1.22 -1.63
N SER A 39 6.97 -1.75 -0.85
CA SER A 39 8.42 -1.46 -0.97
C SER A 39 9.17 -2.42 -1.91
N SER A 40 8.51 -3.44 -2.45
CA SER A 40 9.14 -4.45 -3.31
C SER A 40 9.28 -3.98 -4.76
N GLN A 41 10.25 -4.57 -5.46
CA GLN A 41 10.35 -4.43 -6.92
C GLN A 41 9.14 -5.03 -7.64
N ASP A 42 8.62 -6.16 -7.14
CA ASP A 42 7.45 -6.85 -7.70
C ASP A 42 6.22 -5.93 -7.80
N PHE A 43 6.05 -5.00 -6.84
CA PHE A 43 4.97 -4.03 -6.91
C PHE A 43 5.15 -3.05 -8.08
N GLY A 44 6.38 -2.61 -8.35
CA GLY A 44 6.71 -1.84 -9.56
C GLY A 44 6.32 -2.60 -10.83
N ASP A 45 6.69 -3.88 -10.92
CA ASP A 45 6.38 -4.73 -12.08
C ASP A 45 4.86 -4.92 -12.27
N ILE A 46 4.09 -5.00 -11.17
CA ILE A 46 2.62 -5.05 -11.19
C ILE A 46 2.04 -3.75 -11.78
N LEU A 47 2.56 -2.60 -11.37
CA LEU A 47 2.11 -1.29 -11.88
C LEU A 47 2.40 -1.14 -13.38
N ASP A 48 3.61 -1.50 -13.80
CA ASP A 48 4.02 -1.45 -15.21
C ASP A 48 3.12 -2.33 -16.07
N LYS A 49 2.84 -3.56 -15.63
CA LYS A 49 1.93 -4.48 -16.32
C LYS A 49 0.50 -3.92 -16.40
N ALA A 50 0.07 -3.15 -15.41
CA ALA A 50 -1.24 -2.52 -15.37
C ALA A 50 -1.29 -1.19 -16.15
N GLY A 51 -0.16 -0.68 -16.64
CA GLY A 51 -0.08 0.66 -17.24
C GLY A 51 -0.41 1.78 -16.23
N ALA A 52 -0.19 1.52 -14.94
CA ALA A 52 -0.47 2.44 -13.85
C ALA A 52 0.83 3.03 -13.30
N ARG A 53 0.73 4.19 -12.62
CA ARG A 53 1.84 4.80 -11.90
C ARG A 53 1.35 5.37 -10.58
N VAL A 54 2.21 5.35 -9.56
CA VAL A 54 1.98 6.13 -8.35
C VAL A 54 2.24 7.59 -8.69
N MET A 55 1.32 8.46 -8.28
CA MET A 55 1.48 9.91 -8.41
C MET A 55 1.99 10.44 -7.08
N ASP A 56 2.96 11.37 -7.14
CA ASP A 56 3.31 12.15 -5.96
C ASP A 56 2.08 12.96 -5.52
N GLY A 57 1.83 13.04 -4.22
CA GLY A 57 0.69 13.79 -3.66
C GLY A 57 0.82 15.32 -3.75
N GLY A 58 1.75 15.82 -4.58
CA GLY A 58 1.91 17.24 -4.87
C GLY A 58 0.83 17.73 -5.82
N THR A 59 0.31 18.92 -5.53
CA THR A 59 -0.61 19.68 -6.41
C THR A 59 0.06 20.14 -7.69
#